data_AF-A0A839WCL6-F1
#
_entry.id   AF-A0A839WCL6-F1
#
_cell.length_a   1.000
_cell.length_b   1.000
_cell.length_c   1.000
_cell.angle_alpha   90.00
_cell.angle_beta   90.00
_cell.angle_gamma   90.00
#
_symmetry.space_group_name_H-M   'P 1'
#
loop_
_entity.id
_entity.type
_entity.pdbx_description
1 polymer ?
#
loop_
_entity_poly.entity_id
_entity_poly.type
_entity_poly.pdbx_seq_one_letter_code
_entity_poly.pdbx_strand_id
1 'polypeptide(L)'
;MKVAMIILCLILVGCGSGDRLAFSEQGAASINENLLCINAKNGDVLSFYSLSSSIDNYSNTIMHSGDQEKSRIYPNLCFDIQLKRGFNYSLLYVLNEKKYRLEFNIDLNGTVTNITR
;
A
#
# COMPACT_ATOMS: atom_id res chain seq x y z
N MET A 1 -55.08 -19.87 -8.77
CA MET A 1 -54.13 -20.18 -7.68
C MET A 1 -52.77 -20.45 -8.35
N LYS A 2 -51.93 -19.44 -8.63
CA LYS A 2 -51.00 -18.75 -7.71
C LYS A 2 -50.17 -19.82 -6.98
N VAL A 3 -48.96 -20.17 -7.42
CA VAL A 3 -47.64 -19.62 -7.00
C VAL A 3 -46.68 -20.83 -7.17
N ALA A 4 -45.41 -20.80 -7.57
CA ALA A 4 -44.49 -19.80 -8.06
C ALA A 4 -43.41 -20.53 -8.86
N MET A 5 -42.99 -19.91 -9.94
CA MET A 5 -41.73 -20.14 -10.61
C MET A 5 -40.61 -19.75 -9.62
N ILE A 6 -39.88 -20.72 -9.08
CA ILE A 6 -38.72 -20.45 -8.21
C ILE A 6 -37.52 -20.26 -9.14
N ILE A 7 -37.32 -19.00 -9.56
CA ILE A 7 -36.08 -18.58 -10.20
C ILE A 7 -35.02 -18.56 -9.11
N LEU A 8 -34.13 -19.55 -9.14
CA LEU A 8 -32.95 -19.61 -8.29
C LEU A 8 -31.98 -18.52 -8.78
N CYS A 9 -32.18 -17.29 -8.32
CA CYS A 9 -31.21 -16.22 -8.42
C CYS A 9 -29.99 -16.62 -7.58
N LEU A 10 -29.03 -17.28 -8.21
CA LEU A 10 -27.66 -17.37 -7.75
C LEU A 10 -27.12 -15.93 -7.69
N ILE A 11 -27.31 -15.32 -6.52
CA ILE A 11 -26.56 -14.17 -6.07
C ILE A 11 -25.08 -14.57 -6.02
N LEU A 12 -24.40 -14.45 -7.16
CA LEU A 12 -22.97 -14.20 -7.18
C LEU A 12 -22.77 -12.84 -6.52
N VAL A 13 -22.75 -12.82 -5.18
CA VAL A 13 -22.09 -11.77 -4.43
C VAL A 13 -20.63 -11.85 -4.83
N GLY A 14 -20.27 -11.09 -5.87
CA GLY A 14 -18.88 -10.84 -6.21
C GLY A 14 -18.24 -10.25 -4.95
N CYS A 15 -17.37 -11.04 -4.32
CA CYS A 15 -16.51 -10.54 -3.27
C CYS A 15 -15.73 -9.39 -3.89
N GLY A 16 -16.01 -8.17 -3.45
CA GLY A 16 -15.47 -6.96 -4.02
C GLY A 16 -13.96 -7.06 -4.07
N SER A 17 -13.41 -7.12 -5.29
CA SER A 17 -11.99 -6.93 -5.55
C SER A 17 -11.68 -5.45 -5.35
N GLY A 18 -11.69 -5.00 -4.09
CA GLY A 18 -11.30 -3.64 -3.73
C GLY A 18 -9.87 -3.39 -4.19
N ASP A 19 -9.71 -2.48 -5.14
CA ASP A 19 -8.49 -1.73 -5.56
C ASP A 19 -7.15 -2.46 -5.74
N ARG A 20 -7.09 -3.79 -5.63
CA ARG A 20 -5.86 -4.57 -5.79
C ARG A 20 -5.24 -4.40 -7.18
N LEU A 21 -6.02 -4.00 -8.18
CA LEU A 21 -5.56 -3.76 -9.54
C LEU A 21 -5.01 -2.35 -9.76
N ALA A 22 -5.21 -1.41 -8.84
CA ALA A 22 -4.77 -0.02 -9.06
C ALA A 22 -3.25 0.15 -8.90
N PHE A 23 -2.61 -0.59 -8.00
CA PHE A 23 -1.17 -0.48 -7.71
C PHE A 23 -0.45 -1.79 -8.07
N SER A 24 -0.20 -1.98 -9.37
CA SER A 24 0.36 -3.22 -9.93
C SER A 24 1.87 -3.21 -10.08
N GLU A 25 2.50 -2.04 -10.16
CA GLU A 25 3.95 -1.96 -10.39
C GLU A 25 4.72 -2.35 -9.12
N GLN A 26 5.79 -3.12 -9.28
CA GLN A 26 6.64 -3.48 -8.15
C GLN A 26 7.37 -2.23 -7.65
N GLY A 27 7.07 -1.85 -6.41
CA GLY A 27 7.72 -0.73 -5.74
C GLY A 27 9.06 -1.10 -5.12
N ALA A 28 9.85 -0.08 -4.79
CA ALA A 28 11.10 -0.23 -4.06
C ALA A 28 11.32 0.96 -3.13
N ALA A 29 11.74 0.66 -1.90
CA ALA A 29 12.09 1.64 -0.90
C ALA A 29 13.25 1.12 -0.05
N SER A 30 14.06 2.03 0.46
CA SER A 30 15.11 1.76 1.43
C SER A 30 14.56 2.05 2.83
N ILE A 31 14.72 1.10 3.75
CA ILE A 31 14.26 1.23 5.13
C ILE A 31 15.49 1.14 6.03
N ASN A 32 15.75 2.20 6.79
CA ASN A 32 16.85 2.27 7.72
C ASN A 32 16.35 2.83 9.05
N GLU A 33 16.32 1.99 10.09
CA GLU A 33 15.76 2.31 11.40
C GLU A 33 14.34 2.91 11.31
N ASN A 34 14.23 4.23 11.44
CA ASN A 34 12.98 4.97 11.41
C ASN A 34 12.79 5.75 10.10
N LEU A 35 13.65 5.58 9.11
CA LEU A 35 13.59 6.30 7.85
C LEU A 35 13.17 5.36 6.72
N LEU A 36 12.06 5.69 6.06
CA LEU A 36 11.62 5.05 4.83
C LEU A 36 11.82 6.00 3.65
N CYS A 37 12.66 5.61 2.70
CA CYS A 37 12.95 6.39 1.50
C CYS A 37 12.46 5.65 0.26
N ILE A 38 11.56 6.25 -0.52
CA ILE A 38 11.13 5.69 -1.79
C ILE A 38 12.27 5.81 -2.80
N ASN A 39 12.59 4.71 -3.49
CA ASN A 39 13.64 4.72 -4.50
C ASN A 39 13.14 5.48 -5.74
N ALA A 40 13.84 6.56 -6.07
CA ALA A 40 13.48 7.49 -7.14
C ALA A 40 14.73 8.14 -7.74
N LYS A 41 14.57 8.77 -8.88
CA LYS A 41 15.60 9.49 -9.64
C LYS A 41 15.34 11.00 -9.62
N ASN A 42 16.36 11.76 -10.01
CA ASN A 42 16.24 13.20 -10.13
C ASN A 42 15.12 13.58 -11.11
N GLY A 43 14.24 14.50 -10.70
CA GLY A 43 13.06 14.91 -11.44
C GLY A 43 11.80 14.09 -11.14
N ASP A 44 11.89 12.99 -10.38
CA ASP A 44 10.71 12.20 -10.03
C ASP A 44 9.81 12.95 -9.04
N VAL A 45 8.50 12.87 -9.28
CA VAL A 45 7.45 13.52 -8.51
C VAL A 45 6.56 12.45 -7.86
N LEU A 46 6.49 12.47 -6.54
CA LEU A 46 5.62 11.64 -5.72
C LEU A 46 4.32 12.41 -5.44
N SER A 47 3.21 12.00 -6.04
CA SER A 47 1.91 12.67 -5.85
C SER A 47 1.05 12.04 -4.76
N PHE A 48 1.24 10.75 -4.50
CA PHE A 48 0.50 10.00 -3.49
C PHE A 48 1.39 8.99 -2.78
N TYR A 49 1.14 8.79 -1.49
CA TYR A 49 1.72 7.68 -0.74
C TYR A 49 0.80 7.28 0.41
N SER A 50 0.73 5.99 0.70
CA SER A 50 0.00 5.43 1.83
C SER A 50 0.73 4.21 2.36
N LEU A 51 0.93 4.15 3.67
CA LEU A 51 1.53 3.02 4.36
C LEU A 51 0.56 2.49 5.40
N SER A 52 0.30 1.19 5.34
CA SER A 52 -0.53 0.46 6.29
C SER A 52 0.23 -0.74 6.85
N SER A 53 -0.25 -1.31 7.96
CA SER A 53 0.36 -2.48 8.58
C SER A 53 -0.64 -3.56 8.95
N SER A 54 -0.16 -4.78 9.11
CA SER A 54 -0.95 -5.91 9.57
C SER A 54 -1.33 -5.83 11.06
N ILE A 55 -0.82 -4.85 11.82
CA ILE A 55 -1.14 -4.67 13.25
C ILE A 55 -2.65 -4.58 13.46
N ASP A 56 -3.31 -3.77 12.64
CA ASP A 56 -4.75 -3.53 12.68
C ASP A 56 -5.45 -4.11 11.44
N ASN A 57 -4.95 -5.22 10.89
CA ASN A 57 -5.46 -5.81 9.64
C ASN A 57 -5.52 -4.81 8.47
N TYR A 58 -4.52 -3.92 8.36
CA TYR A 58 -4.44 -2.87 7.33
C TYR A 58 -5.58 -1.84 7.35
N SER A 59 -6.38 -1.79 8.42
CA SER A 59 -7.49 -0.83 8.54
C SER A 59 -7.03 0.62 8.72
N ASN A 60 -5.91 0.82 9.41
CA ASN A 60 -5.34 2.14 9.68
C ASN A 60 -4.13 2.42 8.79
N THR A 61 -4.03 3.66 8.31
CA THR A 61 -2.84 4.16 7.61
C THR A 61 -1.89 4.82 8.63
N ILE A 62 -0.64 4.35 8.65
CA ILE A 62 0.42 4.91 9.50
C ILE A 62 0.92 6.23 8.91
N MET A 63 0.94 6.31 7.59
CA MET A 63 1.40 7.46 6.83
C MET A 63 0.55 7.58 5.58
N HIS A 64 0.08 8.79 5.26
CA HIS A 64 -0.68 9.08 4.05
C HIS A 64 -0.39 10.52 3.61
N SER A 65 -0.36 10.77 2.30
CA SER A 65 -0.30 12.12 1.71
C SER A 65 -1.54 12.99 2.03
N GLY A 66 -2.63 12.39 2.50
CA GLY A 66 -3.92 13.06 2.73
C GLY A 66 -4.68 13.32 1.42
N ASP A 67 -5.84 13.96 1.53
CA ASP A 67 -6.73 14.24 0.38
C ASP A 67 -6.24 15.39 -0.52
N GLN A 68 -5.26 16.17 -0.06
CA GLN A 68 -4.64 17.24 -0.83
C GLN A 68 -3.31 16.74 -1.38
N GLU A 69 -3.22 16.61 -2.71
CA GLU A 69 -1.99 16.27 -3.44
C GLU A 69 -0.87 17.28 -3.10
N LYS A 70 -0.11 16.99 -2.04
CA LYS A 70 1.16 17.66 -1.78
C LYS A 70 2.23 16.87 -2.48
N SER A 71 2.36 17.12 -3.79
CA SER A 71 3.41 16.52 -4.61
C SER A 71 4.78 16.81 -3.98
N ARG A 72 5.56 15.77 -3.71
CA ARG A 72 6.95 15.87 -3.25
C ARG A 72 7.86 15.56 -4.43
N ILE A 73 8.97 16.28 -4.54
CA ILE A 73 9.96 16.09 -5.62
C ILE A 73 11.23 15.51 -4.99
N TYR A 74 11.88 14.58 -5.69
CA TYR A 74 13.21 14.10 -5.32
C TYR A 74 14.16 15.29 -5.05
N PRO A 75 14.98 15.27 -3.98
CA PRO A 75 15.28 14.15 -3.08
C PRO A 75 14.36 14.02 -1.85
N ASN A 76 13.29 14.80 -1.74
CA ASN A 76 12.47 14.88 -0.52
C ASN A 76 11.40 13.77 -0.42
N LEU A 77 11.82 12.50 -0.63
CA LEU A 77 10.96 11.31 -0.69
C LEU A 77 11.22 10.32 0.46
N CYS A 78 11.84 10.81 1.54
CA CYS A 78 12.08 10.09 2.77
C CYS A 78 11.10 10.55 3.86
N PHE A 79 10.66 9.60 4.68
CA PHE A 79 9.68 9.81 5.74
C PHE A 79 10.21 9.22 7.04
N ASP A 80 10.17 10.04 8.10
CA ASP A 80 10.41 9.58 9.46
C ASP A 80 9.16 8.85 9.96
N ILE A 81 9.32 7.57 10.24
CA ILE A 81 8.26 6.65 10.60
C ILE A 81 8.76 5.58 11.56
N GLN A 82 7.96 5.34 12.60
CA GLN A 82 8.23 4.30 13.58
C GLN A 82 7.53 3.01 13.18
N LEU A 83 8.29 2.08 12.58
CA LEU A 83 7.79 0.76 12.21
C LEU A 83 8.02 -0.22 13.37
N LYS A 84 6.97 -0.95 13.75
CA LYS A 84 7.05 -2.02 14.75
C LYS A 84 7.54 -3.33 14.15
N ARG A 85 8.34 -4.06 14.91
CA ARG A 85 8.81 -5.41 14.57
C ARG A 85 7.69 -6.45 14.69
N GLY A 86 7.82 -7.54 13.94
CA GLY A 86 6.86 -8.66 13.94
C GLY A 86 5.62 -8.43 13.06
N PHE A 87 5.65 -7.45 12.15
CA PHE A 87 4.48 -7.08 11.34
C PHE A 87 4.83 -6.92 9.85
N ASN A 88 3.78 -7.05 9.04
CA ASN A 88 3.84 -6.80 7.61
C ASN A 88 3.36 -5.38 7.30
N TYR A 89 3.90 -4.81 6.24
CA TYR A 89 3.60 -3.46 5.80
C TYR A 89 3.28 -3.44 4.31
N SER A 90 2.33 -2.59 3.93
CA SER A 90 1.98 -2.34 2.54
C SER A 90 2.11 -0.86 2.25
N LEU A 91 3.11 -0.51 1.43
CA LEU A 91 3.34 0.83 0.92
C LEU A 91 2.76 0.92 -0.49
N LEU A 92 1.81 1.82 -0.68
CA LEU A 92 1.25 2.22 -1.97
C LEU A 92 1.75 3.62 -2.28
N TYR A 93 2.22 3.86 -3.50
CA TYR A 93 2.65 5.19 -3.89
C TYR A 93 2.50 5.46 -5.38
N VAL A 94 2.41 6.75 -5.74
CA VAL A 94 2.34 7.22 -7.12
C VAL A 94 3.55 8.08 -7.42
N LEU A 95 4.43 7.58 -8.28
CA LEU A 95 5.66 8.26 -8.71
C LEU A 95 5.59 8.50 -10.21
N ASN A 96 5.65 9.76 -10.65
CA ASN A 96 5.44 10.16 -12.05
C ASN A 96 4.18 9.53 -12.67
N GLU A 97 3.04 9.66 -11.97
CA GLU A 97 1.73 9.12 -12.37
C GLU A 97 1.63 7.58 -12.43
N LYS A 98 2.73 6.86 -12.15
CA LYS A 98 2.75 5.39 -12.08
C LYS A 98 2.51 4.91 -10.67
N LYS A 99 1.68 3.87 -10.54
CA LYS A 99 1.17 3.34 -9.28
C LYS A 99 1.97 2.11 -8.85
N TYR A 100 2.70 2.24 -7.76
CA TYR A 100 3.60 1.22 -7.23
C TYR A 100 3.10 0.64 -5.91
N ARG A 101 3.44 -0.63 -5.70
CA ARG A 101 3.18 -1.35 -4.45
C ARG A 101 4.44 -2.05 -3.95
N LEU A 102 4.75 -1.83 -2.69
CA LEU A 102 5.80 -2.55 -1.98
C LEU A 102 5.19 -3.20 -0.73
N GLU A 103 5.34 -4.52 -0.63
CA GLU A 103 4.99 -5.28 0.57
C GLU A 103 6.29 -5.78 1.22
N PHE A 104 6.43 -5.59 2.53
CA PHE A 104 7.60 -6.01 3.27
C PHE A 104 7.25 -6.44 4.69
N ASN A 105 8.07 -7.30 5.28
CA ASN A 105 7.99 -7.74 6.66
C ASN A 105 9.18 -7.15 7.44
N ILE A 106 8.93 -6.78 8.70
CA ILE A 106 9.99 -6.59 9.69
C ILE A 106 9.88 -7.72 10.70
N ASP A 107 10.89 -8.59 10.75
CA ASP A 107 10.90 -9.70 11.70
C ASP A 107 11.11 -9.20 13.14
N LEU A 108 11.08 -10.12 14.12
CA LEU A 108 11.30 -9.77 15.54
C LEU A 108 12.72 -9.24 15.83
N ASN A 109 13.69 -9.56 14.99
CA ASN A 109 15.07 -9.11 15.09
C ASN A 109 15.29 -7.73 14.44
N GLY A 110 14.32 -7.25 13.66
CA GLY A 110 14.41 -6.00 12.91
C GLY A 110 14.89 -6.19 11.47
N THR A 111 15.02 -7.42 10.97
CA THR A 111 15.37 -7.70 9.58
C THR A 111 14.20 -7.34 8.68
N VAL A 112 14.47 -6.53 7.65
CA VAL A 112 13.50 -6.15 6.64
C VAL A 112 13.59 -7.12 5.47
N THR A 113 12.48 -7.77 5.11
CA THR A 113 12.39 -8.67 3.96
C THR A 113 11.24 -8.27 3.05
N ASN A 114 11.51 -8.12 1.75
CA ASN A 114 10.46 -7.87 0.77
C ASN A 114 9.58 -9.12 0.61
N ILE A 115 8.27 -8.91 0.61
CA ILE A 115 7.29 -9.96 0.34
C ILE A 115 7.03 -9.92 -1.17
N THR A 116 7.87 -10.60 -1.93
CA THR A 116 7.66 -10.78 -3.36
C THR A 116 6.55 -11.82 -3.54
N ARG A 117 5.51 -11.48 -4.29
CA ARG A 117 4.39 -12.38 -4.58
C ARG A 117 4.60 -13.13 -5.89
#